data_AF-A0A7L2V2S8-F1
#
_entry.id   AF-A0A7L2V2S8-F1
#
_cell.length_a   1.000
_cell.length_b   1.000
_cell.length_c   1.000
_cell.angle_alpha   90.00
_cell.angle_beta   90.00
_cell.angle_gamma   90.00
#
_symmetry.space_group_name_H-M   'P 1'
#
loop_
_entity.id
_entity.type
_entity.pdbx_description
1 polymer ?
#
loop_
_entity_poly.entity_id
_entity_poly.type
_entity_poly.pdbx_seq_one_letter_code
_entity_poly.pdbx_strand_id
1 'polypeptide(L)'
;PGPSAAAAIMSDRLGKPTCLIVASAAAAGVSAQSFLHCFTLASSAFNLQVATPGGKPIDFVDVNESTVRWIQDFRMKSYASPAKLESIDGARYHALLIPNCPGAMTDLANSGYLAKILQHFSTESKPICAVGHGVAALCCATNEDKSWVFQGYSLTGPSVYELVRQPNFASLPIIVEDFVKDSGATFSASSPDAVHVVLDRHLV
;
A
#
# COMPACT_ATOMS: atom_id res chain seq x y z
N PRO A 1 37.24 24.71 12.47
CA PRO A 1 35.82 25.10 12.62
C PRO A 1 34.91 23.93 12.21
N GLY A 2 34.61 23.03 13.15
CA GLY A 2 33.66 21.94 12.93
C GLY A 2 32.23 22.46 12.85
N PRO A 3 31.32 21.79 12.13
CA PRO A 3 29.92 22.19 12.09
C PRO A 3 29.36 22.19 13.53
N SER A 4 28.77 23.32 13.90
CA SER A 4 28.24 23.61 15.23
C SER A 4 27.21 22.55 15.65
N ALA A 5 27.28 22.13 16.91
CA ALA A 5 26.29 21.28 17.59
C ALA A 5 24.85 21.80 17.44
N ALA A 6 24.66 23.06 17.07
CA ALA A 6 23.34 23.63 16.72
C ALA A 6 22.67 22.94 15.52
N ALA A 7 23.43 22.44 14.53
CA ALA A 7 22.86 21.73 13.39
C ALA A 7 22.34 20.32 13.77
N ALA A 8 23.00 19.67 14.74
CA ALA A 8 22.55 18.38 15.29
C ALA A 8 21.32 18.54 16.20
N ILE A 9 21.20 19.67 16.91
CA ILE A 9 20.06 19.94 17.81
C ILE A 9 18.82 20.43 17.04
N MET A 10 18.97 21.00 15.84
CA MET A 10 17.84 21.39 14.98
C MET A 10 17.11 20.20 14.33
N SER A 11 17.73 19.02 14.25
CA SER A 11 17.08 17.83 13.71
C SER A 11 16.10 17.15 14.69
N ASP A 12 16.07 17.57 15.96
CA ASP A 12 15.32 16.93 17.04
C ASP A 12 13.98 17.63 17.35
N ARG A 13 13.49 18.46 16.41
CA ARG A 13 12.19 19.18 16.51
C ARG A 13 11.27 19.04 15.30
N LEU A 14 11.51 18.09 14.39
CA LEU A 14 10.46 17.67 13.45
C LEU A 14 9.71 16.48 14.06
N GLY A 15 8.41 16.64 14.29
CA GLY A 15 7.54 15.53 14.70
C GLY A 15 7.66 14.35 13.72
N LYS A 16 7.31 13.13 14.19
CA LYS A 16 7.43 11.91 13.37
C LYS A 16 6.89 12.14 11.95
N PRO A 17 7.60 11.71 10.89
CA PRO A 17 7.12 11.84 9.52
C PRO A 17 5.76 11.15 9.38
N THR A 18 4.93 11.63 8.46
CA THR A 18 3.59 11.11 8.24
C THR A 18 3.59 9.98 7.21
N CYS A 19 2.94 8.87 7.51
CA CYS A 19 2.73 7.76 6.57
C CYS A 19 1.23 7.60 6.30
N LEU A 20 0.88 7.55 5.02
CA LEU A 20 -0.46 7.24 4.55
C LEU A 20 -0.60 5.73 4.39
N ILE A 21 -1.52 5.12 5.11
CA ILE A 21 -1.94 3.74 4.87
C ILE A 21 -3.20 3.77 4.00
N VAL A 22 -3.11 3.25 2.77
CA VAL A 22 -4.29 3.12 1.90
C VAL A 22 -4.82 1.70 1.98
N ALA A 23 -6.08 1.57 2.34
CA ALA A 23 -6.79 0.31 2.49
C ALA A 23 -8.02 0.27 1.58
N SER A 24 -8.41 -0.94 1.17
CA SER A 24 -9.64 -1.15 0.41
C SER A 24 -10.87 -1.00 1.31
N ALA A 25 -11.97 -0.54 0.71
CA ALA A 25 -13.32 -0.53 1.27
C ALA A 25 -14.26 -1.53 0.56
N ALA A 26 -13.72 -2.38 -0.32
CA ALA A 26 -14.48 -3.41 -1.01
C ALA A 26 -14.74 -4.62 -0.09
N ALA A 27 -15.77 -5.41 -0.42
CA ALA A 27 -16.20 -6.55 0.39
C ALA A 27 -15.13 -7.66 0.56
N ALA A 28 -14.19 -7.77 -0.38
CA ALA A 28 -13.06 -8.70 -0.25
C ALA A 28 -12.02 -8.25 0.79
N GLY A 29 -12.15 -7.01 1.30
CA GLY A 29 -11.54 -6.54 2.53
C GLY A 29 -10.01 -6.42 2.51
N VAL A 30 -9.47 -6.36 3.73
CA VAL A 30 -8.05 -6.19 4.04
C VAL A 30 -7.58 -7.34 4.91
N SER A 31 -6.45 -7.96 4.59
CA SER A 31 -5.89 -9.05 5.40
C SER A 31 -5.55 -8.54 6.81
N ALA A 32 -6.21 -9.15 7.81
CA ALA A 32 -6.04 -8.85 9.22
C ALA A 32 -4.57 -8.85 9.66
N GLN A 33 -3.85 -9.92 9.33
CA GLN A 33 -2.46 -10.10 9.72
C GLN A 33 -1.56 -9.07 9.04
N SER A 34 -1.74 -8.84 7.74
CA SER A 34 -0.91 -7.88 7.00
C SER A 34 -1.13 -6.45 7.50
N PHE A 35 -2.38 -6.05 7.75
CA PHE A 35 -2.67 -4.73 8.29
C PHE A 35 -2.09 -4.54 9.70
N LEU A 36 -2.25 -5.54 10.59
CA LEU A 36 -1.65 -5.53 11.92
C LEU A 36 -0.13 -5.31 11.84
N HIS A 37 0.57 -6.09 11.01
CA HIS A 37 2.03 -5.99 10.87
C HIS A 37 2.44 -4.63 10.30
N CYS A 38 1.78 -4.19 9.22
CA CYS A 38 2.03 -2.89 8.59
C CYS A 38 1.82 -1.74 9.58
N PHE A 39 0.68 -1.72 10.28
CA PHE A 39 0.34 -0.68 11.23
C PHE A 39 1.31 -0.66 12.42
N THR A 40 1.61 -1.82 13.00
CA THR A 40 2.53 -1.92 14.14
C THR A 40 3.92 -1.43 13.76
N LEU A 41 4.47 -1.92 12.64
CA LEU A 41 5.79 -1.52 12.16
C LEU A 41 5.84 -0.02 11.84
N ALA A 42 4.89 0.48 11.06
CA ALA A 42 4.88 1.87 10.64
C ALA A 42 4.64 2.84 11.82
N SER A 43 3.84 2.48 12.82
CA SER A 43 3.54 3.34 13.99
C SER A 43 4.76 3.65 14.86
N SER A 44 5.79 2.80 14.79
CA SER A 44 7.05 3.01 15.50
C SER A 44 7.81 4.24 14.96
N ALA A 45 7.80 4.42 13.63
CA ALA A 45 8.58 5.44 12.93
C ALA A 45 7.75 6.62 12.39
N PHE A 46 6.45 6.42 12.14
CA PHE A 46 5.59 7.38 11.47
C PHE A 46 4.34 7.74 12.27
N ASN A 47 3.83 8.96 12.04
CA ASN A 47 2.45 9.31 12.33
C ASN A 47 1.55 8.72 11.24
N LEU A 48 0.65 7.82 11.62
CA LEU A 48 -0.16 7.08 10.66
C LEU A 48 -1.50 7.77 10.41
N GLN A 49 -1.87 7.84 9.13
CA GLN A 49 -3.22 8.16 8.71
C GLN A 49 -3.72 7.04 7.81
N VAL A 50 -4.86 6.46 8.15
CA VAL A 50 -5.52 5.45 7.33
C VAL A 50 -6.52 6.14 6.40
N ALA A 51 -6.53 5.78 5.13
CA ALA A 51 -7.50 6.25 4.15
C ALA A 51 -8.11 5.09 3.36
N THR A 52 -9.40 5.20 3.08
CA THR A 52 -10.17 4.25 2.26
C THR A 52 -11.06 5.01 1.29
N PRO A 53 -11.48 4.40 0.17
CA PRO A 53 -12.49 4.98 -0.71
C PRO A 53 -13.76 5.35 0.07
N GLY A 54 -14.18 6.61 -0.04
CA GLY A 54 -15.31 7.19 0.68
C GLY A 54 -15.13 7.33 2.20
N GLY A 55 -13.96 7.00 2.76
CA GLY A 55 -13.71 6.99 4.20
C GLY A 55 -14.50 5.90 4.93
N LYS A 56 -14.83 4.82 4.23
CA LYS A 56 -15.56 3.68 4.79
C LYS A 56 -14.69 2.90 5.78
N PRO A 57 -15.29 2.31 6.84
CA PRO A 57 -14.56 1.42 7.74
C PRO A 57 -13.90 0.26 7.00
N ILE A 58 -12.81 -0.26 7.58
CA ILE A 58 -12.11 -1.42 7.03
C ILE A 58 -12.82 -2.71 7.46
N ASP A 59 -13.15 -3.52 6.47
CA ASP A 59 -13.53 -4.91 6.66
C ASP A 59 -12.30 -5.81 6.62
N PHE A 60 -12.02 -6.47 7.74
CA PHE A 60 -10.87 -7.36 7.88
C PHE A 60 -11.24 -8.78 7.48
N VAL A 61 -10.42 -9.38 6.63
CA VAL A 61 -10.49 -10.81 6.24
C VAL A 61 -9.34 -11.59 6.86
N ASP A 62 -9.45 -12.93 6.84
CA ASP A 62 -8.47 -13.85 7.43
C ASP A 62 -8.22 -13.60 8.93
N VAL A 63 -9.25 -13.15 9.64
CA VAL A 63 -9.19 -12.94 11.10
C VAL A 63 -9.06 -14.29 11.80
N ASN A 64 -8.07 -14.40 12.69
CA ASN A 64 -7.77 -15.60 13.45
C ASN A 64 -7.50 -15.26 14.93
N GLU A 65 -7.22 -16.27 15.75
CA GLU A 65 -7.00 -16.10 17.19
C GLU A 65 -5.88 -15.11 17.53
N SER A 66 -4.84 -15.02 16.69
CA SER A 66 -3.71 -14.12 16.92
C SER A 66 -4.03 -12.64 16.61
N THR A 67 -5.04 -12.38 15.78
CA THR A 67 -5.36 -11.04 15.28
C THR A 67 -6.67 -10.48 15.82
N VAL A 68 -7.61 -11.33 16.24
CA VAL A 68 -8.97 -10.94 16.66
C VAL A 68 -8.97 -9.90 17.78
N ARG A 69 -8.14 -10.09 18.81
CA ARG A 69 -8.06 -9.16 19.95
C ARG A 69 -7.54 -7.80 19.51
N TRP A 70 -6.49 -7.79 18.69
CA TRP A 70 -5.93 -6.54 18.20
C TRP A 70 -6.91 -5.78 17.31
N ILE A 71 -7.69 -6.47 16.46
CA ILE A 71 -8.70 -5.83 15.61
C ILE A 71 -9.81 -5.20 16.46
N GLN A 72 -10.27 -5.89 17.50
CA GLN A 72 -11.25 -5.34 18.44
C GLN A 72 -10.70 -4.07 19.11
N ASP A 73 -9.45 -4.12 19.59
CA ASP A 73 -8.80 -2.97 20.20
C ASP A 73 -8.59 -1.82 19.21
N PHE A 74 -8.19 -2.13 17.96
CA PHE A 74 -8.01 -1.16 16.88
C PHE A 74 -9.31 -0.43 16.60
N ARG A 75 -10.43 -1.15 16.42
CA ARG A 75 -11.75 -0.58 16.11
C ARG A 75 -12.29 0.40 17.16
N MET A 76 -11.81 0.32 18.40
CA MET A 76 -12.19 1.22 19.48
C MET A 76 -11.41 2.55 19.48
N LYS A 77 -10.42 2.70 18.61
CA LYS A 77 -9.52 3.86 18.59
C LYS A 77 -10.01 4.89 17.58
N SER A 78 -9.73 6.17 17.84
CA SER A 78 -10.11 7.27 16.95
C SER A 78 -9.51 7.15 15.54
N TYR A 79 -8.30 6.59 15.43
CA TYR A 79 -7.63 6.37 14.14
C TYR A 79 -8.20 5.20 13.33
N ALA A 80 -9.14 4.41 13.86
CA ALA A 80 -9.82 3.37 13.10
C ALA A 80 -10.90 3.91 12.17
N SER A 81 -11.27 5.19 12.30
CA SER A 81 -12.12 5.90 11.35
C SER A 81 -11.27 6.43 10.20
N PRO A 82 -11.29 5.82 9.00
CA PRO A 82 -10.39 6.21 7.93
C PRO A 82 -10.78 7.57 7.36
N ALA A 83 -9.79 8.31 6.86
CA ALA A 83 -10.03 9.48 6.06
C ALA A 83 -10.56 9.09 4.67
N LYS A 84 -11.33 9.99 4.06
CA LYS A 84 -11.79 9.84 2.68
C LYS A 84 -10.62 9.95 1.74
N LEU A 85 -10.32 8.89 0.98
CA LEU A 85 -9.23 8.87 0.00
C LEU A 85 -9.32 10.05 -0.98
N GLU A 86 -10.52 10.48 -1.31
CA GLU A 86 -10.83 11.59 -2.22
C GLU A 86 -10.39 12.96 -1.67
N SER A 87 -10.21 13.06 -0.35
CA SER A 87 -9.80 14.29 0.35
C SER A 87 -8.31 14.32 0.68
N ILE A 88 -7.57 13.28 0.30
CA ILE A 88 -6.15 13.13 0.62
C ILE A 88 -5.30 13.94 -0.34
N ASP A 89 -4.49 14.83 0.22
CA ASP A 89 -3.39 15.46 -0.48
C ASP A 89 -2.08 14.68 -0.23
N GLY A 90 -1.57 14.04 -1.29
CA GLY A 90 -0.35 13.22 -1.26
C GLY A 90 0.91 14.01 -0.84
N ALA A 91 0.92 15.33 -1.01
CA ALA A 91 2.07 16.17 -0.64
C ALA A 91 2.36 16.14 0.86
N ARG A 92 1.33 15.96 1.70
CA ARG A 92 1.43 15.97 3.17
C ARG A 92 2.06 14.73 3.79
N TYR A 93 2.28 13.69 3.00
CA TYR A 93 2.79 12.40 3.47
C TYR A 93 4.20 12.16 2.96
N HIS A 94 4.98 11.45 3.78
CA HIS A 94 6.37 11.13 3.51
C HIS A 94 6.52 9.69 3.00
N ALA A 95 5.58 8.80 3.33
CA ALA A 95 5.56 7.41 2.88
C ALA A 95 4.12 6.94 2.61
N LEU A 96 3.97 6.05 1.64
CA LEU A 96 2.72 5.38 1.30
C LEU A 96 2.87 3.89 1.58
N LEU A 97 1.91 3.32 2.30
CA LEU A 97 1.88 1.90 2.64
C LEU A 97 0.52 1.29 2.26
N ILE A 98 0.56 0.23 1.48
CA ILE A 98 -0.62 -0.50 1.02
C ILE A 98 -0.47 -1.94 1.51
N PRO A 99 -1.17 -2.35 2.58
CA PRO A 99 -1.09 -3.70 3.10
C PRO A 99 -1.71 -4.70 2.10
N ASN A 100 -1.58 -5.99 2.38
CA ASN A 100 -2.30 -7.02 1.61
C ASN A 100 -3.81 -6.82 1.77
N CYS A 101 -4.44 -6.32 0.72
CA CYS A 101 -5.88 -6.09 0.68
C CYS A 101 -6.47 -6.70 -0.60
N PRO A 102 -7.06 -7.91 -0.52
CA PRO A 102 -7.72 -8.54 -1.67
C PRO A 102 -8.76 -7.63 -2.33
N GLY A 103 -9.42 -6.75 -1.57
CA GLY A 103 -10.33 -5.75 -2.09
C GLY A 103 -9.70 -4.71 -3.02
N ALA A 104 -8.38 -4.49 -2.97
CA ALA A 104 -7.71 -3.49 -3.80
C ALA A 104 -7.89 -3.72 -5.31
N MET A 105 -8.01 -4.98 -5.73
CA MET A 105 -8.28 -5.33 -7.12
C MET A 105 -9.63 -4.77 -7.61
N THR A 106 -10.57 -4.55 -6.69
CA THR A 106 -11.93 -4.07 -7.01
C THR A 106 -12.04 -2.55 -6.97
N ASP A 107 -11.50 -1.89 -5.95
CA ASP A 107 -11.73 -0.46 -5.72
C ASP A 107 -10.47 0.42 -5.87
N LEU A 108 -9.27 -0.09 -5.56
CA LEU A 108 -8.04 0.70 -5.63
C LEU A 108 -7.38 0.63 -7.01
N ALA A 109 -7.45 -0.52 -7.70
CA ALA A 109 -6.80 -0.75 -8.99
C ALA A 109 -7.29 0.17 -10.12
N ASN A 110 -8.47 0.79 -9.96
CA ASN A 110 -9.03 1.77 -10.90
C ASN A 110 -9.37 3.12 -10.22
N SER A 111 -8.72 3.44 -9.09
CA SER A 111 -8.98 4.68 -8.36
C SER A 111 -8.20 5.86 -8.93
N GLY A 112 -8.90 6.78 -9.60
CA GLY A 112 -8.30 8.02 -10.09
C GLY A 112 -7.77 8.95 -8.98
N TYR A 113 -8.26 8.80 -7.74
CA TYR A 113 -7.73 9.53 -6.58
C TYR A 113 -6.40 8.95 -6.12
N LEU A 114 -6.29 7.61 -6.06
CA LEU A 114 -5.05 6.95 -5.72
C LEU A 114 -3.99 7.18 -6.81
N ALA A 115 -4.40 7.18 -8.09
CA ALA A 115 -3.51 7.45 -9.22
C ALA A 115 -2.75 8.78 -9.03
N LYS A 116 -3.45 9.85 -8.64
CA LYS A 116 -2.84 11.17 -8.37
C LYS A 116 -1.84 11.12 -7.21
N ILE A 117 -2.17 10.39 -6.15
CA ILE A 117 -1.26 10.21 -5.00
C ILE A 117 -0.01 9.46 -5.45
N LEU A 118 -0.15 8.35 -6.19
CA LEU A 118 0.97 7.56 -6.68
C LEU A 118 1.87 8.34 -7.64
N GLN A 119 1.28 9.13 -8.55
CA GLN A 119 2.03 10.04 -9.43
C GLN A 119 2.85 11.06 -8.63
N HIS A 120 2.25 11.67 -7.60
CA HIS A 120 2.96 12.60 -6.71
C HIS A 120 4.12 11.92 -6.01
N PHE A 121 3.89 10.72 -5.45
CA PHE A 121 4.94 9.95 -4.79
C PHE A 121 6.07 9.55 -5.74
N SER A 122 5.74 9.13 -6.96
CA SER A 122 6.74 8.78 -7.96
C SER A 122 7.56 9.98 -8.42
N THR A 123 6.91 11.13 -8.62
CA THR A 123 7.58 12.37 -9.05
C THR A 123 8.55 12.88 -7.98
N GLU A 124 8.13 12.83 -6.71
CA GLU A 124 8.93 13.27 -5.57
C GLU A 124 9.89 12.18 -5.05
N SER A 125 9.93 11.00 -5.70
CA SER A 125 10.70 9.83 -5.24
C SER A 125 10.45 9.46 -3.77
N LYS A 126 9.19 9.59 -3.32
CA LYS A 126 8.77 9.24 -1.96
C LYS A 126 8.54 7.73 -1.85
N PRO A 127 8.90 7.09 -0.71
CA PRO A 127 8.68 5.66 -0.50
C PRO A 127 7.23 5.21 -0.68
N ILE A 128 7.04 4.18 -1.50
CA ILE A 128 5.79 3.45 -1.69
C ILE A 128 6.07 1.99 -1.33
N CYS A 129 5.30 1.43 -0.40
CA CYS A 129 5.35 0.01 -0.09
C CYS A 129 3.99 -0.63 -0.35
N ALA A 130 3.96 -1.69 -1.16
CA ALA A 130 2.74 -2.43 -1.48
C ALA A 130 2.94 -3.92 -1.23
N VAL A 131 2.01 -4.55 -0.50
CA VAL A 131 2.14 -5.94 -0.05
C VAL A 131 1.00 -6.78 -0.63
N GLY A 132 1.30 -7.97 -1.16
CA GLY A 132 0.29 -8.92 -1.63
C GLY A 132 -0.67 -8.31 -2.67
N HIS A 133 -1.98 -8.50 -2.48
CA HIS A 133 -2.98 -7.92 -3.37
C HIS A 133 -3.04 -6.38 -3.33
N GLY A 134 -2.39 -5.74 -2.35
CA GLY A 134 -2.21 -4.29 -2.32
C GLY A 134 -1.41 -3.75 -3.52
N VAL A 135 -0.57 -4.58 -4.15
CA VAL A 135 0.17 -4.23 -5.38
C VAL A 135 -0.78 -3.91 -6.54
N ALA A 136 -1.98 -4.48 -6.57
CA ALA A 136 -3.01 -4.14 -7.57
C ALA A 136 -3.39 -2.65 -7.52
N ALA A 137 -3.22 -2.00 -6.37
CA ALA A 137 -3.47 -0.58 -6.21
C ALA A 137 -2.51 0.29 -7.06
N LEU A 138 -1.33 -0.22 -7.43
CA LEU A 138 -0.38 0.48 -8.29
C LEU A 138 -0.85 0.56 -9.75
N CYS A 139 -1.74 -0.35 -10.17
CA CYS A 139 -2.24 -0.43 -11.54
C CYS A 139 -3.04 0.82 -11.97
N CYS A 140 -3.59 1.58 -11.02
CA CYS A 140 -4.35 2.80 -11.34
C CYS A 140 -3.48 3.98 -11.80
N ALA A 141 -2.17 3.94 -11.55
CA ALA A 141 -1.28 5.07 -11.78
C ALA A 141 -0.79 5.16 -13.24
N THR A 142 -1.57 5.80 -14.10
CA THR A 142 -1.20 6.07 -15.50
C THR A 142 -0.84 7.54 -15.72
N ASN A 143 0.19 7.81 -16.50
CA ASN A 143 0.57 9.14 -16.97
C ASN A 143 -0.44 9.70 -18.01
N GLU A 144 -0.30 10.98 -18.36
CA GLU A 144 -1.16 11.63 -19.37
C GLU A 144 -1.07 10.98 -20.76
N ASP A 145 0.09 10.42 -21.10
CA ASP A 145 0.35 9.66 -22.33
C ASP A 145 -0.17 8.21 -22.28
N LYS A 146 -0.87 7.84 -21.21
CA LYS A 146 -1.37 6.49 -20.90
C LYS A 146 -0.27 5.47 -20.58
N SER A 147 0.99 5.87 -20.48
CA SER A 147 2.04 5.00 -19.96
C SER A 147 1.82 4.75 -18.46
N TRP A 148 2.23 3.57 -17.98
CA TRP A 148 2.15 3.27 -16.56
C TRP A 148 3.28 3.98 -15.81
N VAL A 149 2.98 4.58 -14.64
CA VAL A 149 3.97 5.34 -13.84
C VAL A 149 5.17 4.47 -13.44
N PHE A 150 4.92 3.17 -13.22
CA PHE A 150 5.95 2.21 -12.84
C PHE A 150 6.49 1.40 -14.03
N GLN A 151 6.35 1.91 -15.26
CA GLN A 151 6.99 1.31 -16.42
C GLN A 151 8.51 1.23 -16.21
N GLY A 152 9.09 0.06 -16.52
CA GLY A 152 10.50 -0.23 -16.28
C GLY A 152 10.89 -0.40 -14.80
N TYR A 153 9.94 -0.47 -13.86
CA TYR A 153 10.21 -0.90 -12.50
C TYR A 153 10.28 -2.42 -12.38
N SER A 154 10.96 -2.88 -11.35
CA SER A 154 10.87 -4.26 -10.87
C SER A 154 9.92 -4.31 -9.68
N LEU A 155 8.97 -5.24 -9.70
CA LEU A 155 8.08 -5.47 -8.58
C LEU A 155 7.65 -6.94 -8.46
N THR A 156 7.03 -7.25 -7.33
CA THR A 156 6.48 -8.56 -7.00
C THR A 156 5.01 -8.41 -6.58
N GLY A 157 4.31 -9.52 -6.47
CA GLY A 157 2.94 -9.62 -5.99
C GLY A 157 2.51 -11.07 -5.98
N PRO A 158 1.22 -11.36 -5.71
CA PRO A 158 0.67 -12.69 -5.87
C PRO A 158 0.89 -13.18 -7.31
N SER A 159 1.67 -14.24 -7.45
CA SER A 159 1.99 -14.81 -8.76
C SER A 159 0.77 -15.51 -9.35
N VAL A 160 0.73 -15.65 -10.68
CA VAL A 160 -0.29 -16.45 -11.37
C VAL A 160 -0.34 -17.86 -10.78
N TYR A 161 0.81 -18.45 -10.46
CA TYR A 161 0.90 -19.79 -9.88
C TYR A 161 0.23 -19.89 -8.49
N GLU A 162 0.28 -18.84 -7.68
CA GLU A 162 -0.44 -18.78 -6.40
C GLU A 162 -1.93 -18.49 -6.62
N LEU A 163 -2.26 -17.59 -7.55
CA LEU A 163 -3.62 -17.16 -7.82
C LEU A 163 -4.47 -18.27 -8.44
N VAL A 164 -3.93 -19.11 -9.34
CA VAL A 164 -4.69 -20.23 -9.98
C VAL A 164 -5.18 -21.28 -8.98
N ARG A 165 -4.59 -21.33 -7.78
CA ARG A 165 -5.01 -22.24 -6.70
C ARG A 165 -6.24 -21.71 -5.96
N GLN A 166 -6.61 -20.45 -6.15
CA GLN A 166 -7.75 -19.84 -5.50
C GLN A 166 -9.05 -20.08 -6.28
N PRO A 167 -10.18 -20.36 -5.60
CA PRO A 167 -11.44 -20.68 -6.26
C PRO A 167 -12.01 -19.50 -7.06
N ASN A 168 -11.63 -18.27 -6.71
CA ASN A 168 -12.07 -17.04 -7.36
C ASN A 168 -11.14 -16.57 -8.50
N PHE A 169 -10.12 -17.35 -8.89
CA PHE A 169 -9.15 -16.98 -9.93
C PHE A 169 -9.82 -16.47 -11.21
N ALA A 170 -10.81 -17.21 -11.72
CA ALA A 170 -11.52 -16.87 -12.95
C ALA A 170 -12.37 -15.59 -12.85
N SER A 171 -12.61 -15.08 -11.64
CA SER A 171 -13.38 -13.87 -11.38
C SER A 171 -12.53 -12.66 -10.98
N LEU A 172 -11.20 -12.82 -10.97
CA LEU A 172 -10.30 -11.71 -10.65
C LEU A 172 -10.39 -10.63 -11.73
N PRO A 173 -10.58 -9.35 -11.35
CA PRO A 173 -10.70 -8.26 -12.33
C PRO A 173 -9.35 -7.91 -12.95
N ILE A 174 -8.25 -8.25 -12.28
CA ILE A 174 -6.89 -8.01 -12.72
C ILE A 174 -5.96 -9.10 -12.20
N ILE A 175 -5.05 -9.54 -13.06
CA ILE A 175 -3.90 -10.38 -12.68
C ILE A 175 -2.69 -9.46 -12.68
N VAL A 176 -2.16 -9.17 -11.49
CA VAL A 176 -1.08 -8.17 -11.31
C VAL A 176 0.17 -8.57 -12.09
N GLU A 177 0.55 -9.84 -12.06
CA GLU A 177 1.71 -10.35 -12.80
C GLU A 177 1.61 -10.08 -14.31
N ASP A 178 0.44 -10.34 -14.92
CA ASP A 178 0.22 -10.10 -16.34
C ASP A 178 0.21 -8.60 -16.64
N PHE A 179 -0.51 -7.81 -15.83
CA PHE A 179 -0.56 -6.35 -15.98
C PHE A 179 0.84 -5.71 -15.93
N VAL A 180 1.70 -6.16 -15.01
CA VAL A 180 3.06 -5.65 -14.85
C VAL A 180 3.90 -5.94 -16.08
N LYS A 181 3.83 -7.17 -16.60
CA LYS A 181 4.57 -7.57 -17.80
C LYS A 181 4.07 -6.82 -19.03
N ASP A 182 2.75 -6.72 -19.20
CA ASP A 182 2.11 -6.03 -20.33
C ASP A 182 2.37 -4.51 -20.30
N SER A 183 2.52 -3.93 -19.11
CA SER A 183 2.83 -2.51 -18.90
C SER A 183 4.32 -2.18 -19.00
N GLY A 184 5.17 -3.14 -19.38
CA GLY A 184 6.60 -2.93 -19.60
C GLY A 184 7.44 -2.84 -18.33
N ALA A 185 6.99 -3.46 -17.24
CA ALA A 185 7.75 -3.63 -16.00
C ALA A 185 8.21 -5.08 -15.82
N THR A 186 9.13 -5.31 -14.90
CA THR A 186 9.67 -6.63 -14.60
C THR A 186 8.98 -7.21 -13.37
N PHE A 187 8.34 -8.37 -13.53
CA PHE A 187 7.78 -9.13 -12.43
C PHE A 187 8.74 -10.23 -11.98
N SER A 188 8.98 -10.34 -10.67
CA SER A 188 9.73 -11.47 -10.09
C SER A 188 9.00 -12.07 -8.90
N ALA A 189 9.12 -13.39 -8.74
CA ALA A 189 8.57 -14.14 -7.63
C ALA A 189 9.53 -15.26 -7.20
N SER A 190 9.45 -15.65 -5.92
CA SER A 190 10.13 -16.85 -5.38
C SER A 190 9.32 -18.12 -5.67
N SER A 191 9.73 -19.25 -5.10
CA SER A 191 8.85 -20.41 -4.98
C SER A 191 7.50 -20.02 -4.34
N PRO A 192 6.38 -20.65 -4.72
CA PRO A 192 5.06 -20.34 -4.19
C PRO A 192 5.05 -20.35 -2.65
N ASP A 193 4.30 -19.43 -2.05
CA ASP A 193 4.15 -19.29 -0.60
C ASP A 193 5.44 -18.85 0.16
N ALA A 194 6.56 -18.66 -0.53
CA ALA A 194 7.79 -18.14 0.06
C ALA A 194 7.80 -16.61 0.10
N VAL A 195 8.51 -16.05 1.07
CA VAL A 195 8.72 -14.61 1.16
C VAL A 195 9.54 -14.13 -0.06
N HIS A 196 9.01 -13.12 -0.76
CA HIS A 196 9.70 -12.44 -1.85
C HIS A 196 9.47 -10.93 -1.70
N VAL A 197 10.54 -10.16 -1.73
CA VAL A 197 10.52 -8.70 -1.61
C VAL A 197 11.39 -8.13 -2.71
N VAL A 198 10.88 -7.12 -3.41
CA VAL A 198 11.60 -6.40 -4.47
C VAL A 198 11.72 -4.95 -4.05
N LEU A 199 12.94 -4.43 -4.04
CA LEU A 199 13.19 -3.01 -3.83
C LEU A 199 13.73 -2.43 -5.13
N ASP A 200 12.98 -1.52 -5.74
CA ASP A 200 13.42 -0.76 -6.91
C ASP A 200 13.16 0.73 -6.69
N ARG A 201 14.25 1.50 -6.59
CA ARG A 201 14.24 2.94 -6.29
C ARG A 201 13.49 3.23 -4.98
N HIS A 202 12.29 3.79 -5.08
CA HIS A 202 11.43 4.16 -3.95
C HIS A 202 10.22 3.23 -3.80
N LEU A 203 10.11 2.18 -4.62
CA LEU A 203 9.04 1.18 -4.56
C LEU A 203 9.54 -0.09 -3.85
N VAL A 204 8.74 -0.56 -2.88
CA VAL A 204 8.95 -1.76 -2.06
C VAL A 204 7.78 -2.74 -2.19
#